data_AF-A0A7U5Y843-F1
#
_entry.id   AF-A0A7U5Y843-F1
#
_cell.length_a   1.000
_cell.length_b   1.000
_cell.length_c   1.000
_cell.angle_alpha   90.00
_cell.angle_beta   90.00
_cell.angle_gamma   90.00
#
_symmetry.space_group_name_H-M   'P 1'
#
loop_
_entity.id
_entity.type
_entity.pdbx_description
1 polymer ?
#
loop_
_entity_poly.entity_id
_entity_poly.type
_entity_poly.pdbx_seq_one_letter_code
_entity_poly.pdbx_strand_id
1 'polypeptide(L)'
;MGEHQPTALPVLNDSERLGLERKSAGDFPLYRQDPHTPSARGWALILLGVILGFAALSAPIDFFKTTSGGFVPALLFPLIPLAVLAMVAGTGWRSLFRTPTRRDCLLMLAITGINILVSIAVAMIMQHLFQLNANPVNAMLAEASNTARILFYLKTAPQLFGEEVISILPFLAILWCCHQKLGLTRKSAILIA
;
A
#
# COMPACT_ATOMS: atom_id res chain seq x y z
N MET A 1 30.47 4.20 -11.74
CA MET A 1 29.15 4.86 -11.70
C MET A 1 28.30 4.26 -12.80
N GLY A 2 27.56 3.19 -12.49
CA GLY A 2 26.68 2.53 -13.48
C GLY A 2 25.35 3.25 -13.49
N GLU A 3 24.98 3.81 -14.63
CA GLU A 3 23.65 4.37 -14.86
C GLU A 3 22.60 3.30 -14.57
N HIS A 4 21.78 3.51 -13.55
CA HIS A 4 20.63 2.67 -13.27
C HIS A 4 19.58 2.93 -14.35
N GLN A 5 19.69 2.23 -15.47
CA GLN A 5 18.66 2.18 -16.48
C GLN A 5 17.44 1.50 -15.83
N PRO A 6 16.29 2.20 -15.68
CA PRO A 6 15.09 1.58 -15.14
C PRO A 6 14.73 0.43 -16.06
N THR A 7 14.61 -0.79 -15.52
CA THR A 7 14.15 -1.96 -16.26
C THR A 7 12.85 -1.57 -16.98
N ALA A 8 12.90 -1.46 -18.31
CA ALA A 8 11.78 -0.95 -19.09
C ALA A 8 10.62 -1.94 -18.95
N LEU A 9 9.53 -1.48 -18.34
CA LEU A 9 8.29 -2.24 -18.23
C LEU A 9 7.76 -2.58 -19.65
N PRO A 10 7.12 -3.74 -19.84
CA PRO A 10 6.51 -4.08 -21.12
C PRO A 10 5.57 -2.96 -21.58
N VAL A 11 5.73 -2.54 -22.84
CA VAL A 11 4.86 -1.52 -23.45
C VAL A 11 3.49 -2.16 -23.69
N LEU A 12 2.45 -1.67 -23.01
CA LEU A 12 1.08 -2.13 -23.16
C LEU A 12 0.48 -1.68 -24.50
N ASN A 13 -0.20 -2.60 -25.18
CA ASN A 13 -1.06 -2.26 -26.32
C ASN A 13 -2.28 -1.45 -25.84
N ASP A 14 -2.78 -0.54 -26.69
CA ASP A 14 -3.91 0.33 -26.32
C ASP A 14 -5.20 -0.45 -26.00
N SER A 15 -5.37 -1.66 -26.56
CA SER A 15 -6.50 -2.55 -26.26
C SER A 15 -6.44 -3.19 -24.86
N GLU A 16 -5.27 -3.24 -24.23
CA GLU A 16 -5.07 -3.86 -22.91
C GLU A 16 -5.15 -2.86 -21.75
N ARG A 17 -5.17 -1.56 -22.07
CA ARG A 17 -5.22 -0.49 -21.07
C ARG A 17 -6.63 -0.29 -20.52
N LEU A 18 -6.70 0.11 -19.26
CA LEU A 18 -7.91 0.67 -18.66
C LEU A 18 -7.96 2.18 -18.96
N GLY A 19 -9.16 2.76 -19.12
CA GLY A 19 -9.31 4.15 -19.60
C GLY A 19 -8.65 5.22 -18.72
N LEU A 20 -8.41 4.91 -17.44
CA LEU A 20 -7.74 5.79 -16.48
C LEU A 20 -6.21 5.65 -16.47
N GLU A 21 -5.66 4.61 -17.10
CA GLU A 21 -4.23 4.32 -17.07
C GLU A 21 -3.43 5.30 -17.93
N ARG A 22 -2.28 5.73 -17.38
CA ARG A 22 -1.37 6.62 -18.08
C ARG A 22 -0.48 5.83 -19.04
N LYS A 23 -0.48 6.21 -20.32
CA LYS A 23 0.32 5.55 -21.37
C LYS A 23 1.83 5.46 -21.04
N SER A 24 2.40 6.52 -20.47
CA SER A 24 3.83 6.58 -20.14
C SER A 24 4.21 5.91 -18.83
N ALA A 25 3.23 5.44 -18.03
CA ALA A 25 3.54 4.64 -16.86
C ALA A 25 3.90 3.21 -17.27
N GLY A 26 3.36 2.63 -18.34
CA GLY A 26 3.55 1.20 -18.58
C GLY A 26 2.82 0.36 -17.53
N ASP A 27 3.17 -0.91 -17.42
CA ASP A 27 2.35 -1.88 -16.68
C ASP A 27 2.63 -1.94 -15.16
N PHE A 28 1.80 -2.69 -14.43
CA PHE A 28 2.05 -3.04 -13.02
C PHE A 28 3.38 -3.81 -12.89
N PRO A 29 4.16 -3.57 -11.83
CA PRO A 29 5.46 -4.21 -11.66
C PRO A 29 5.34 -5.67 -11.18
N LEU A 30 6.45 -6.40 -11.20
CA LEU A 30 6.68 -7.71 -10.55
C LEU A 30 5.79 -8.89 -10.98
N TYR A 31 4.83 -8.73 -11.89
CA TYR A 31 3.98 -9.84 -12.35
C TYR A 31 4.30 -10.35 -13.77
N ARG A 32 4.98 -9.54 -14.59
CA ARG A 32 5.45 -9.85 -15.95
C ARG A 32 6.92 -9.46 -16.20
N GLN A 33 7.63 -8.99 -15.18
CA GLN A 33 8.99 -8.44 -15.31
C GLN A 33 10.03 -9.56 -15.17
N ASP A 34 10.44 -10.22 -16.26
CA ASP A 34 11.63 -11.09 -16.22
C ASP A 34 12.91 -10.24 -16.09
N PRO A 35 13.93 -10.63 -15.30
CA PRO A 35 14.04 -11.81 -14.42
C PRO A 35 13.56 -11.57 -12.97
N HIS A 36 12.92 -10.44 -12.69
CA HIS A 36 12.59 -10.00 -11.33
C HIS A 36 11.20 -10.43 -10.83
N THR A 37 10.47 -11.22 -11.60
CA THR A 37 9.15 -11.73 -11.23
C THR A 37 9.31 -12.79 -10.15
N PRO A 38 8.72 -12.61 -8.96
CA PRO A 38 8.82 -13.61 -7.90
C PRO A 38 8.22 -14.95 -8.33
N SER A 39 8.87 -16.05 -7.90
CA SER A 39 8.30 -17.39 -8.01
C SER A 39 7.09 -17.55 -7.06
N ALA A 40 6.35 -18.66 -7.19
CA ALA A 40 5.25 -18.97 -6.26
C ALA A 40 5.67 -18.95 -4.78
N ARG A 41 6.86 -19.51 -4.49
CA ARG A 41 7.45 -19.48 -3.14
C ARG A 41 7.83 -18.06 -2.73
N GLY A 42 8.36 -17.27 -3.68
CA GLY A 42 8.65 -15.85 -3.46
C GLY A 42 7.41 -15.05 -3.06
N TRP A 43 6.30 -15.22 -3.77
CA TRP A 43 5.03 -14.59 -3.41
C TRP A 43 4.49 -15.06 -2.05
N ALA A 44 4.58 -16.36 -1.74
CA ALA A 44 4.20 -16.86 -0.41
C ALA A 44 5.02 -16.21 0.71
N LEU A 45 6.34 -16.02 0.51
CA LEU A 45 7.19 -15.31 1.46
C LEU A 45 6.80 -13.83 1.59
N ILE A 46 6.53 -13.14 0.48
CA ILE A 46 6.10 -11.74 0.48
C ILE A 46 4.79 -11.59 1.26
N LEU A 47 3.80 -12.45 0.99
CA LEU A 47 2.52 -12.44 1.71
C LEU A 47 2.68 -12.76 3.20
N LEU A 48 3.59 -13.67 3.56
CA LEU A 48 3.96 -13.90 4.95
C LEU A 48 4.55 -12.64 5.59
N GLY A 49 5.42 -11.93 4.87
CA GLY A 49 5.96 -10.63 5.33
C GLY A 49 4.87 -9.57 5.56
N VAL A 50 3.85 -9.53 4.69
CA VAL A 50 2.68 -8.67 4.88
C VAL A 50 1.91 -9.04 6.15
N ILE A 51 1.64 -10.33 6.36
CA ILE A 51 0.96 -10.82 7.57
C ILE A 51 1.77 -10.47 8.82
N LEU A 52 3.10 -10.66 8.80
CA LEU A 52 3.98 -10.35 9.92
C LEU A 52 4.06 -8.84 10.20
N GLY A 53 4.10 -8.00 9.16
CA GLY A 53 4.03 -6.54 9.30
C GLY A 53 2.74 -6.10 9.97
N PHE A 54 1.59 -6.63 9.52
CA PHE A 54 0.30 -6.34 10.14
C PHE A 54 0.22 -6.87 11.58
N ALA A 55 0.70 -8.08 11.84
CA ALA A 55 0.74 -8.65 13.17
C ALA A 55 1.59 -7.80 14.14
N ALA A 56 2.72 -7.24 13.67
CA ALA A 56 3.53 -6.30 14.45
C ALA A 56 2.76 -5.02 14.79
N LEU A 57 1.95 -4.50 13.86
CA LEU A 57 1.09 -3.33 14.09
C LEU A 57 -0.01 -3.61 15.12
N SER A 58 -0.62 -4.79 15.05
CA SER A 58 -1.75 -5.19 15.89
C SER A 58 -1.37 -5.85 17.21
N ALA A 59 -0.07 -6.05 17.48
CA ALA A 59 0.40 -6.73 18.67
C ALA A 59 -0.02 -5.99 19.95
N PRO A 60 -0.66 -6.67 20.93
CA PRO A 60 -1.17 -6.04 22.15
C PRO A 60 -0.05 -5.80 23.17
N ILE A 61 1.03 -5.12 22.77
CA ILE A 61 2.19 -4.82 23.61
C ILE A 61 1.98 -3.44 24.24
N ASP A 62 1.98 -3.35 25.57
CA ASP A 62 1.67 -2.09 26.26
C ASP A 62 2.65 -0.96 25.92
N PHE A 63 3.92 -1.28 25.68
CA PHE A 63 4.90 -0.31 25.20
C PHE A 63 4.47 0.38 23.88
N PHE A 64 3.82 -0.34 22.96
CA PHE A 64 3.36 0.19 21.67
C PHE A 64 2.22 1.21 21.79
N LYS A 65 1.53 1.23 22.94
CA LYS A 65 0.46 2.20 23.23
C LYS A 65 1.01 3.55 23.68
N THR A 66 2.29 3.63 24.03
CA THR A 66 2.94 4.89 24.44
C THR A 66 3.26 5.77 23.22
N THR A 67 3.43 7.08 23.44
CA THR A 67 3.75 8.05 22.36
C THR A 67 5.04 7.69 21.62
N SER A 68 6.09 7.29 22.32
CA SER A 68 7.38 6.93 21.73
C SER A 68 7.40 5.48 21.22
N GLY A 69 6.89 4.53 22.02
CA GLY A 69 6.86 3.13 21.63
C GLY A 69 5.94 2.85 20.44
N GLY A 70 4.94 3.68 20.22
CA GLY A 70 4.05 3.60 19.07
C GLY A 70 4.72 3.78 17.71
N PHE A 71 5.93 4.36 17.64
CA PHE A 71 6.69 4.43 16.39
C PHE A 71 7.22 3.07 15.95
N VAL A 72 7.48 2.16 16.88
CA VAL A 72 8.00 0.82 16.57
C VAL A 72 7.04 0.05 15.65
N PRO A 73 5.77 -0.18 16.00
CA PRO A 73 4.84 -0.87 15.11
C PRO A 73 4.56 -0.08 13.83
N ALA A 74 4.50 1.26 13.89
CA ALA A 74 4.28 2.10 12.72
C ALA A 74 5.40 2.01 11.67
N LEU A 75 6.63 1.74 12.10
CA LEU A 75 7.78 1.52 11.22
C LEU A 75 7.89 0.05 10.80
N LEU A 76 7.70 -0.90 11.72
CA LEU A 76 7.77 -2.34 11.40
C LEU A 76 6.72 -2.75 10.36
N PHE A 77 5.53 -2.16 10.45
CA PHE A 77 4.41 -2.46 9.56
C PHE A 77 4.75 -2.36 8.06
N PRO A 78 5.30 -1.24 7.54
CA PRO A 78 5.78 -1.17 6.16
C PRO A 78 7.14 -1.84 5.96
N LEU A 79 8.05 -1.78 6.95
CA LEU A 79 9.45 -2.20 6.74
C LEU A 79 9.59 -3.72 6.60
N ILE A 80 8.83 -4.52 7.36
CA ILE A 80 8.87 -5.99 7.26
C ILE A 80 8.49 -6.46 5.84
N PRO A 81 7.30 -6.11 5.28
CA PRO A 81 6.93 -6.55 3.93
C PRO A 81 7.89 -6.01 2.86
N LEU A 82 8.38 -4.78 2.99
CA LEU A 82 9.35 -4.23 2.04
C LEU A 82 10.72 -4.90 2.10
N ALA A 83 11.19 -5.27 3.30
CA ALA A 83 12.43 -6.02 3.45
C ALA A 83 12.30 -7.39 2.79
N VAL A 84 11.18 -8.09 3.02
CA VAL A 84 10.92 -9.38 2.36
C VAL A 84 10.83 -9.22 0.84
N LEU A 85 10.14 -8.19 0.37
CA LEU A 85 10.07 -7.89 -1.07
C LEU A 85 11.46 -7.63 -1.67
N ALA A 86 12.30 -6.83 -1.00
CA ALA A 86 13.66 -6.54 -1.47
C ALA A 86 14.53 -7.81 -1.49
N MET A 87 14.39 -8.69 -0.49
CA MET A 87 15.09 -9.98 -0.46
C MET A 87 14.65 -10.91 -1.59
N VAL A 88 13.35 -10.95 -1.91
CA VAL A 88 12.79 -11.88 -2.92
C VAL A 88 12.96 -11.35 -4.35
N ALA A 89 12.70 -10.07 -4.58
CA ALA A 89 12.71 -9.45 -5.92
C ALA A 89 14.06 -8.83 -6.31
N GLY A 90 15.06 -8.87 -5.41
CA GLY A 90 16.38 -8.30 -5.65
C GLY A 90 16.30 -6.80 -5.92
N THR A 91 16.86 -6.31 -7.03
CA THR A 91 16.75 -4.90 -7.44
C THR A 91 15.36 -4.50 -7.95
N GLY A 92 14.51 -5.48 -8.31
CA GLY A 92 13.20 -5.25 -8.93
C GLY A 92 12.18 -4.59 -8.00
N TRP A 93 12.33 -4.70 -6.67
CA TRP A 93 11.40 -4.10 -5.70
C TRP A 93 11.26 -2.58 -5.85
N ARG A 94 12.32 -1.89 -6.29
CA ARG A 94 12.31 -0.43 -6.50
C ARG A 94 11.34 0.00 -7.60
N SER A 95 10.91 -0.92 -8.46
CA SER A 95 9.89 -0.63 -9.49
C SER A 95 8.52 -0.28 -8.91
N LEU A 96 8.29 -0.54 -7.62
CA LEU A 96 7.12 -0.06 -6.87
C LEU A 96 7.17 1.47 -6.63
N PHE A 97 8.37 2.03 -6.47
CA PHE A 97 8.60 3.43 -6.06
C PHE A 97 8.96 4.31 -7.26
N ARG A 98 8.00 4.48 -8.14
CA ARG A 98 8.19 5.29 -9.35
C ARG A 98 7.99 6.76 -9.04
N THR A 99 8.73 7.62 -9.73
CA THR A 99 8.60 9.07 -9.56
C THR A 99 7.21 9.53 -10.00
N PRO A 100 6.38 10.05 -9.10
CA PRO A 100 5.07 10.57 -9.46
C PRO A 100 5.24 11.81 -10.33
N THR A 101 4.33 12.01 -11.28
CA THR A 101 4.24 13.23 -12.06
C THR A 101 3.14 14.14 -11.54
N ARG A 102 3.08 15.38 -12.03
CA ARG A 102 2.05 16.35 -11.63
C ARG A 102 0.63 15.82 -11.78
N ARG A 103 0.35 15.05 -12.84
CA ARG A 103 -0.95 14.40 -13.04
C ARG A 103 -1.23 13.36 -11.97
N ASP A 104 -0.23 12.57 -11.59
CA ASP A 104 -0.35 11.54 -10.56
C ASP A 104 -0.63 12.20 -9.20
N CYS A 105 0.07 13.30 -8.88
CA CYS A 105 -0.19 14.08 -7.66
C CYS A 105 -1.62 14.67 -7.63
N LEU A 106 -2.13 15.19 -8.76
CA LEU A 106 -3.49 15.71 -8.84
C LEU A 106 -4.54 14.60 -8.64
N LEU A 107 -4.30 13.42 -9.21
CA LEU A 107 -5.15 12.25 -9.01
C LEU A 107 -5.13 11.77 -7.56
N MET A 108 -3.95 11.72 -6.92
CA MET A 108 -3.82 11.38 -5.49
C MET A 108 -4.64 12.35 -4.62
N LEU A 109 -4.57 13.66 -4.89
CA LEU A 109 -5.38 14.66 -4.17
C LEU A 109 -6.88 14.46 -4.42
N ALA A 110 -7.28 14.22 -5.67
CA ALA A 110 -8.67 13.99 -6.02
C ALA A 110 -9.25 12.73 -5.35
N ILE A 111 -8.52 11.61 -5.40
CA ILE A 111 -8.90 10.35 -4.76
C ILE A 111 -8.97 10.52 -3.23
N THR A 112 -8.00 11.22 -2.63
CA THR A 112 -8.02 11.52 -1.19
C THR A 112 -9.26 12.32 -0.81
N GLY A 113 -9.58 13.38 -1.57
CA GLY A 113 -10.78 14.18 -1.35
C GLY A 113 -12.06 13.34 -1.46
N ILE A 114 -12.16 12.49 -2.48
CA ILE A 114 -13.30 11.59 -2.67
C ILE A 114 -13.39 10.59 -1.49
N ASN A 115 -12.29 9.98 -1.08
CA ASN A 115 -12.27 9.05 0.06
C ASN A 115 -12.73 9.71 1.36
N ILE A 116 -12.33 10.96 1.62
CA ILE A 116 -12.81 11.72 2.77
C ILE A 116 -14.32 11.97 2.65
N LEU A 117 -14.82 12.40 1.50
CA LEU A 117 -16.24 12.64 1.29
C LEU A 117 -17.08 11.37 1.48
N VAL A 118 -16.62 10.24 0.94
CA VAL A 118 -17.28 8.93 1.12
C VAL A 118 -17.26 8.52 2.59
N SER A 119 -16.13 8.70 3.28
CA SER A 119 -16.00 8.36 4.71
C SER A 119 -16.96 9.20 5.57
N ILE A 120 -17.08 10.50 5.29
CA ILE A 120 -18.03 11.39 5.96
C ILE A 120 -19.48 10.96 5.68
N ALA A 121 -19.81 10.66 4.42
CA ALA A 121 -21.14 10.20 4.04
C ALA A 121 -21.53 8.90 4.78
N VAL A 122 -20.63 7.92 4.79
CA VAL A 122 -20.83 6.66 5.53
C VAL A 122 -20.97 6.92 7.03
N ALA A 123 -20.14 7.79 7.61
CA ALA A 123 -20.23 8.13 9.02
C ALA A 123 -21.57 8.80 9.38
N MET A 124 -22.08 9.72 8.55
CA MET A 124 -23.39 10.35 8.76
C MET A 124 -24.53 9.33 8.68
N ILE A 125 -24.49 8.41 7.71
CA ILE A 125 -25.48 7.33 7.60
C ILE A 125 -25.44 6.45 8.85
N MET A 126 -24.25 6.05 9.31
CA MET A 126 -24.08 5.23 10.51
C MET A 126 -24.58 5.94 11.77
N GLN A 127 -24.35 7.24 11.92
CA GLN A 127 -24.87 8.03 13.07
C GLN A 127 -26.39 8.11 13.08
N HIS A 128 -27.03 8.07 11.91
CA HIS A 128 -28.49 8.05 11.85
C HIS A 128 -29.07 6.68 12.21
N LEU A 129 -28.36 5.61 11.87
CA LEU A 129 -28.82 4.23 12.08
C LEU A 129 -28.43 3.67 13.47
N PHE A 130 -27.35 4.16 14.07
CA PHE A 130 -26.77 3.61 15.30
C PHE A 130 -26.32 4.69 16.28
N GLN A 131 -26.36 4.37 17.58
CA GLN A 131 -25.66 5.16 18.59
C GLN A 131 -24.16 4.84 18.53
N LEU A 132 -23.40 5.70 17.86
CA LEU A 132 -21.96 5.56 17.77
C LEU A 132 -21.29 6.12 19.03
N ASN A 133 -20.42 5.31 19.65
CA ASN A 133 -19.54 5.81 20.71
C ASN A 133 -18.51 6.76 20.13
N ALA A 134 -18.18 7.82 20.88
CA ALA A 134 -17.11 8.72 20.51
C ALA A 134 -15.79 7.92 20.35
N ASN A 135 -15.06 8.20 19.27
CA ASN A 135 -13.76 7.57 19.07
C ASN A 135 -12.81 8.00 20.21
N PRO A 136 -12.28 7.07 21.03
CA PRO A 136 -11.40 7.42 22.15
C PRO A 136 -10.15 8.17 21.68
N VAL A 137 -9.69 7.95 20.44
CA VAL A 137 -8.57 8.68 19.85
C VAL A 137 -8.87 10.17 19.69
N ASN A 138 -10.12 10.54 19.37
CA ASN A 138 -10.52 11.96 19.23
C ASN A 138 -10.49 12.67 20.59
N ALA A 139 -10.97 12.01 21.64
CA ALA A 139 -10.90 12.54 23.01
C ALA A 139 -9.44 12.70 23.46
N MET A 140 -8.61 11.67 23.24
CA MET A 140 -7.17 11.73 23.54
C MET A 140 -6.46 12.86 22.80
N LEU A 141 -6.78 13.11 21.52
CA LEU A 141 -6.17 14.20 20.74
C LEU A 141 -6.67 15.58 21.18
N ALA A 142 -7.94 15.70 21.57
CA ALA A 142 -8.49 16.95 22.08
C ALA A 142 -7.79 17.39 23.37
N GLU A 143 -7.39 16.45 24.23
CA GLU A 143 -6.69 16.72 25.49
C GLU A 143 -5.16 16.71 25.34
N ALA A 144 -4.63 16.19 24.22
CA ALA A 144 -3.19 16.10 23.99
C ALA A 144 -2.51 17.47 23.87
N SER A 145 -1.29 17.57 24.40
CA SER A 145 -0.41 18.71 24.17
C SER A 145 -0.06 18.86 22.67
N ASN A 146 0.35 20.06 22.24
CA ASN A 146 0.75 20.31 20.85
C ASN A 146 1.85 19.34 20.39
N THR A 147 2.84 19.08 21.24
CA THR A 147 3.92 18.13 20.95
C THR A 147 3.39 16.72 20.74
N ALA A 148 2.49 16.25 21.61
CA ALA A 148 1.90 14.91 21.50
C ALA A 148 1.05 14.77 20.22
N ARG A 149 0.30 15.81 19.84
CA ARG A 149 -0.45 15.85 18.57
C ARG A 149 0.47 15.76 17.35
N ILE A 150 1.57 16.52 17.34
CA ILE A 150 2.55 16.48 16.24
C ILE A 150 3.15 15.07 16.14
N LEU A 151 3.57 14.47 17.26
CA LEU A 151 4.13 13.12 17.26
C LEU A 151 3.12 12.06 16.80
N PHE A 152 1.84 12.22 17.16
CA PHE A 152 0.77 11.34 16.68
C PHE A 152 0.67 11.38 15.15
N TYR A 153 0.53 12.56 14.55
CA TYR A 153 0.43 12.68 13.08
C TYR A 153 1.73 12.33 12.35
N LEU A 154 2.88 12.57 12.99
CA LEU A 154 4.16 12.14 12.43
C LEU A 154 4.26 10.62 12.36
N LYS A 155 3.78 9.91 13.39
CA LYS A 155 3.70 8.45 13.43
C LYS A 155 2.71 7.91 12.37
N THR A 156 1.62 8.60 12.07
CA THR A 156 0.66 8.12 11.07
C THR A 156 1.24 8.08 9.67
N ALA A 157 2.26 8.89 9.35
CA ALA A 157 2.86 8.90 8.02
C ALA A 157 3.47 7.54 7.58
N PRO A 158 4.40 6.91 8.33
CA PRO A 158 4.87 5.57 7.98
C PRO A 158 3.76 4.51 8.09
N GLN A 159 2.78 4.70 8.96
CA GLN A 159 1.66 3.77 9.08
C GLN A 159 0.76 3.77 7.83
N LEU A 160 0.33 4.95 7.36
CA LEU A 160 -0.45 5.10 6.11
C LEU A 160 0.34 4.56 4.91
N PHE A 161 1.64 4.79 4.88
CA PHE A 161 2.50 4.18 3.87
C PHE A 161 2.47 2.64 3.93
N GLY A 162 2.47 2.06 5.12
CA GLY A 162 2.28 0.62 5.30
C GLY A 162 0.93 0.12 4.82
N GLU A 163 -0.14 0.92 4.95
CA GLU A 163 -1.49 0.60 4.44
C GLU A 163 -1.49 0.45 2.92
N GLU A 164 -0.76 1.30 2.21
CA GLU A 164 -0.56 1.18 0.77
C GLU A 164 0.25 -0.09 0.42
N VAL A 165 1.27 -0.43 1.22
CA VAL A 165 2.10 -1.63 1.01
C VAL A 165 1.30 -2.93 1.20
N ILE A 166 0.48 -3.03 2.27
CA ILE A 166 -0.39 -4.20 2.51
C ILE A 166 -1.50 -4.31 1.47
N SER A 167 -1.88 -3.21 0.80
CA SER A 167 -2.89 -3.25 -0.26
C SER A 167 -2.28 -3.69 -1.59
N ILE A 168 -1.12 -3.12 -1.97
CA ILE A 168 -0.53 -3.35 -3.29
C ILE A 168 0.14 -4.73 -3.42
N LEU A 169 0.75 -5.28 -2.36
CA LEU A 169 1.48 -6.56 -2.46
C LEU A 169 0.55 -7.77 -2.67
N PRO A 170 -0.56 -7.93 -1.93
CA PRO A 170 -1.56 -8.95 -2.22
C PRO A 170 -2.19 -8.77 -3.60
N PHE A 171 -2.51 -7.53 -3.98
CA PHE A 171 -3.01 -7.24 -5.34
C PHE A 171 -2.04 -7.78 -6.41
N LEU A 172 -0.74 -7.48 -6.31
CA LEU A 172 0.25 -7.97 -7.26
C LEU A 172 0.41 -9.50 -7.24
N ALA A 173 0.29 -10.13 -6.06
CA ALA A 173 0.36 -11.58 -5.93
C ALA A 173 -0.83 -12.27 -6.63
N ILE A 174 -2.04 -11.74 -6.46
CA ILE A 174 -3.25 -12.24 -7.14
C ILE A 174 -3.13 -11.99 -8.64
N LEU A 175 -2.73 -10.79 -9.05
CA LEU A 175 -2.51 -10.44 -10.45
C LEU A 175 -1.50 -11.38 -11.12
N TRP A 176 -0.38 -11.67 -10.45
CA TRP A 176 0.61 -12.65 -10.91
C TRP A 176 0.01 -14.05 -11.05
N CYS A 177 -0.74 -14.52 -10.06
CA CYS A 177 -1.36 -15.84 -10.09
C CYS A 177 -2.36 -15.97 -11.25
N CYS A 178 -3.28 -15.01 -11.36
CA CYS A 178 -4.29 -14.95 -12.42
C CYS A 178 -3.65 -14.89 -13.82
N HIS A 179 -2.61 -14.08 -13.99
CA HIS A 179 -1.98 -13.90 -15.29
C HIS A 179 -1.03 -15.06 -15.66
N GLN A 180 -0.12 -15.44 -14.76
CA GLN A 180 0.97 -16.40 -15.06
C GLN A 180 0.60 -17.86 -14.81
N LYS A 181 -0.37 -18.14 -13.92
CA LYS A 181 -0.76 -19.53 -13.60
C LYS A 181 -2.10 -19.91 -14.20
N LEU A 182 -3.05 -18.98 -14.27
CA LEU A 182 -4.37 -19.24 -14.83
C LEU A 182 -4.50 -18.81 -16.30
N GLY A 183 -3.49 -18.13 -16.86
CA GLY A 183 -3.49 -17.69 -18.26
C GLY A 183 -4.55 -16.64 -18.59
N LEU A 184 -5.07 -15.92 -17.59
CA LEU A 184 -6.09 -14.91 -17.79
C LEU A 184 -5.52 -13.68 -18.51
N THR A 185 -6.38 -12.99 -19.27
CA THR A 185 -6.03 -11.71 -19.87
C THR A 185 -5.72 -10.67 -18.79
N ARG A 186 -4.92 -9.65 -19.13
CA ARG A 186 -4.56 -8.55 -18.22
C ARG A 186 -5.78 -7.96 -17.50
N LYS A 187 -6.81 -7.61 -18.27
CA LYS A 187 -8.01 -6.94 -17.75
C LYS A 187 -8.79 -7.84 -16.80
N SER A 188 -8.97 -9.11 -17.16
CA SER A 188 -9.62 -10.09 -16.28
C SER A 188 -8.82 -10.29 -15.00
N ALA A 189 -7.49 -10.37 -15.08
CA ALA A 189 -6.63 -10.55 -13.92
C ALA A 189 -6.67 -9.32 -12.99
N ILE A 190 -6.68 -8.10 -13.53
CA ILE A 190 -6.82 -6.86 -12.73
C ILE A 190 -8.20 -6.76 -12.06
N LEU A 191 -9.27 -7.22 -12.72
CA LEU A 191 -10.62 -7.18 -12.14
C LEU A 191 -10.80 -8.16 -10.98
N ILE A 192 -10.03 -9.26 -10.96
CA ILE A 192 -10.08 -10.27 -9.90
C ILE A 192 -9.18 -9.88 -8.71
N ALA A 193 -8.04 -9.25 -9.01
CA ALA A 193 -7.06 -8.81 -8.01
C ALA A 193 -7.52 -7.58 -7.22
#